data_AF-A0A142XQL7-F1
#
_entry.id   AF-A0A142XQL7-F1
#
_cell.length_a   1.000
_cell.length_b   1.000
_cell.length_c   1.000
_cell.angle_alpha   90.00
_cell.angle_beta   90.00
_cell.angle_gamma   90.00
#
_symmetry.space_group_name_H-M   'P 1'
#
loop_
_entity.id
_entity.type
_entity.pdbx_description
1 polymer ?
#
loop_
_entity_poly.entity_id
_entity_poly.type
_entity_poly.pdbx_seq_one_letter_code
_entity_poly.pdbx_strand_id
1 'polypeptide(L)' 'MVEVEVWVLVDEQGEYVVSKDAGDLQADVGLASRMVKITVNVPMPKAVELVATVAEEPGAAELKVA' A
#
# COMPACT_ATOMS: atom_id res chain seq x y z
N MET A 1 -12.39 0.60 -5.00
CA MET A 1 -11.41 1.69 -4.82
C MET A 1 -11.24 1.90 -3.32
N VAL A 2 -10.05 2.23 -2.84
CA VAL A 2 -9.77 2.63 -1.46
C VAL A 2 -9.63 4.15 -1.45
N GLU A 3 -10.33 4.80 -0.52
CA GLU A 3 -10.15 6.22 -0.24
C GLU A 3 -8.97 6.40 0.71
N VAL A 4 -8.01 7.24 0.32
CA VAL A 4 -6.82 7.57 1.10
C VAL A 4 -6.81 9.07 1.36
N GLU A 5 -6.79 9.46 2.63
CA GLU A 5 -6.65 10.85 3.03
C GLU A 5 -5.21 11.15 3.45
N VAL A 6 -4.65 12.23 2.92
CA VAL A 6 -3.33 12.75 3.30
C VAL A 6 -3.39 14.25 3.50
N TRP A 7 -2.59 14.74 4.43
CA TRP A 7 -2.39 16.16 4.68
C TRP A 7 -1.07 16.60 4.06
N VAL A 8 -1.09 17.76 3.43
CA VAL A 8 0.07 18.37 2.79
C VAL A 8 0.26 19.77 3.37
N LEU A 9 1.45 20.02 3.89
CA LEU A 9 1.91 21.36 4.26
C LEU A 9 2.78 21.88 3.13
N VAL A 10 2.48 23.07 2.63
CA VAL A 10 3.26 23.77 1.60
C VAL A 10 3.82 25.04 2.21
N ASP A 11 5.13 25.25 2.06
CA ASP A 11 5.81 26.45 2.55
C ASP A 11 5.82 27.60 1.52
N GLU A 12 6.48 28.72 1.85
CA GLU A 12 6.59 29.88 0.95
C GLU A 12 7.46 29.62 -0.29
N GLN A 13 8.35 28.63 -0.22
CA GLN A 13 9.27 28.26 -1.29
C GLN A 13 8.63 27.26 -2.26
N GLY A 14 7.45 26.74 -1.90
CA GLY A 14 6.72 25.74 -2.66
C GLY A 14 7.15 24.31 -2.37
N GLU A 15 7.99 24.11 -1.36
CA GLU A 15 8.32 22.77 -0.86
C GLU A 15 7.14 22.22 -0.07
N TYR A 16 7.01 20.89 -0.07
CA TYR A 16 5.87 20.23 0.55
C TYR A 16 6.28 19.06 1.44
N VAL A 17 5.56 18.93 2.56
CA VAL A 17 5.67 17.81 3.50
C VAL A 17 4.31 17.13 3.59
N VAL A 18 4.29 15.80 3.57
CA VAL A 18 3.05 15.00 3.55
C VAL A 18 2.99 14.12 4.80
N SER A 19 1.84 14.10 5.46
CA SER A 19 1.55 13.15 6.55
C SER A 19 0.13 12.59 6.45
N LYS A 20 -0.10 11.46 7.11
CA LYS A 20 -1.45 10.89 7.29
C LYS A 20 -2.20 11.58 8.43
N ASP A 21 -1.50 12.20 9.36
CA ASP A 21 -2.06 12.98 10.45
C ASP A 21 -1.72 14.47 10.27
N ALA A 22 -2.70 15.35 10.47
CA ALA A 22 -2.49 16.78 10.44
C ALA A 22 -1.58 17.25 11.60
N GLY A 23 -1.62 16.57 12.75
CA GLY A 23 -0.84 16.92 13.94
C GLY A 23 0.68 16.75 13.76
N ASP A 24 1.09 15.90 12.82
CA ASP A 24 2.50 15.67 12.50
C ASP A 24 3.10 16.77 11.61
N LEU A 25 2.25 17.64 11.04
CA LEU A 25 2.68 18.73 10.17
C LEU A 25 2.78 20.02 10.98
N GLN A 26 4.01 20.51 11.15
CA GLN A 26 4.27 21.81 11.77
C GLN A 26 4.81 22.79 10.74
N ALA A 27 4.20 23.97 10.72
CA ALA A 27 4.72 25.11 10.00
C ALA A 27 5.91 25.71 10.76
N ASP A 28 6.95 26.10 10.04
CA ASP A 28 8.05 26.86 10.60
C ASP A 28 7.55 28.25 11.05
N VAL A 29 7.94 28.63 12.26
CA VAL A 29 7.48 29.87 12.90
C VAL A 29 7.98 31.08 12.09
N GLY A 30 7.04 31.88 11.60
CA GLY A 30 7.33 33.12 10.88
C GLY A 30 7.34 33.01 9.35
N LEU A 31 7.09 31.82 8.79
CA LEU A 31 6.88 31.61 7.36
C LEU A 31 5.40 31.40 7.05
N ALA A 32 4.89 32.00 5.97
CA ALA A 32 3.56 31.66 5.50
C ALA A 32 3.53 30.21 4.99
N SER A 33 2.56 29.44 5.46
CA SER A 33 2.38 28.07 5.04
C SER A 33 0.90 27.79 4.78
N ARG A 34 0.64 26.79 3.94
CA ARG A 34 -0.70 26.38 3.54
C ARG A 34 -0.85 24.91 3.85
N MET A 35 -1.86 24.55 4.61
CA MET A 35 -2.20 23.16 4.89
C MET A 35 -3.40 22.74 4.05
N VAL A 36 -3.27 21.63 3.32
CA VAL A 36 -4.29 21.12 2.38
C VAL A 36 -4.56 19.66 2.70
N LYS A 37 -5.84 19.28 2.80
CA LYS A 37 -6.26 17.88 2.85
C LYS A 37 -6.50 17.37 1.43
N ILE A 38 -5.87 16.27 1.07
CA ILE A 38 -6.04 15.61 -0.22
C ILE A 38 -6.66 14.24 0.00
N THR A 39 -7.76 13.97 -0.70
CA THR A 39 -8.42 12.67 -0.72
C THR A 39 -8.17 12.01 -2.08
N VAL A 40 -7.52 10.85 -2.09
CA VAL A 40 -7.14 10.10 -3.29
C VAL A 40 -7.91 8.77 -3.32
N ASN A 41 -8.61 8.51 -4.43
CA ASN A 41 -9.29 7.25 -4.68
C ASN A 41 -8.37 6.30 -5.47
N VAL A 42 -7.83 5.27 -4.81
CA VAL A 42 -6.91 4.30 -5.41
C VAL A 42 -7.67 3.03 -5.82
N PRO A 43 -7.55 2.51 -7.05
CA PRO A 43 -8.16 1.23 -7.40
C PRO A 43 -7.57 0.09 -6.55
N MET A 44 -8.42 -0.78 -6.00
CA MET A 44 -7.95 -1.94 -5.23
C MET A 44 -7.21 -2.90 -6.18
N PRO A 45 -6.03 -3.42 -5.79
CA PRO A 45 -5.37 -4.46 -6.57
C PRO A 45 -6.27 -5.70 -6.64
N LYS A 46 -6.25 -6.40 -7.78
CA LYS A 46 -6.99 -7.65 -7.95
C LYS A 46 -6.37 -8.72 -7.05
N ALA A 47 -7.21 -9.53 -6.41
CA ALA A 47 -6.74 -10.69 -5.66
C ALA A 47 -6.00 -11.66 -6.59
N VAL A 48 -4.88 -12.20 -6.14
CA VAL A 48 -4.13 -13.22 -6.85
C VAL A 48 -4.58 -14.59 -6.33
N GLU A 49 -5.04 -15.45 -7.23
CA GLU A 49 -5.40 -16.82 -6.90
C GLU A 49 -4.17 -17.72 -7.01
N LEU A 50 -3.82 -18.40 -5.92
CA LEU A 50 -2.71 -19.36 -5.88
C LEU A 50 -3.26 -20.76 -6.17
N VAL A 51 -2.99 -21.27 -7.36
CA VAL A 51 -3.30 -22.66 -7.72
C VAL A 51 -2.08 -23.52 -7.49
N ALA A 52 -2.15 -24.43 -6.53
CA ALA A 52 -1.15 -25.46 -6.31
C ALA A 52 -1.62 -26.77 -6.95
N THR A 53 -0.87 -27.28 -7.93
CA THR A 53 -1.09 -28.60 -8.49
C THR A 53 -0.28 -29.61 -7.68
N VAL A 54 -0.96 -30.51 -6.97
CA VAL A 54 -0.29 -31.63 -6.27
C VAL A 54 -0.10 -32.76 -7.29
N ALA A 55 1.14 -33.23 -7.44
CA ALA A 55 1.43 -34.38 -8.28
C ALA A 55 0.89 -35.66 -7.64
N GLU A 56 0.26 -36.53 -8.44
CA GLU A 56 -0.17 -37.85 -8.00
C GLU A 56 1.05 -38.67 -7.53
N GLU A 57 0.93 -39.34 -6.38
CA GLU A 57 1.94 -40.29 -5.92
C GLU A 57 2.05 -41.43 -6.95
N PRO A 58 3.27 -41.84 -7.35
CA PRO A 58 3.42 -43.00 -8.21
C PRO A 58 2.83 -44.22 -7.49
N GLY A 59 1.78 -44.80 -8.08
CA GLY A 59 1.05 -45.93 -7.53
C GLY A 59 1.99 -47.04 -7.05
N ALA A 60 1.67 -47.61 -5.89
CA ALA A 60 2.45 -48.68 -5.27
C ALA A 60 2.76 -49.79 -6.27
N ALA A 61 4.01 -49.88 -6.69
CA ALA A 61 4.48 -50.98 -7.53
C ALA A 61 4.47 -52.27 -6.71
N GLU A 62 3.77 -53.30 -7.17
CA GLU A 62 3.82 -54.63 -6.58
C GLU A 62 5.23 -55.24 -6.72
N LEU A 63 5.84 -55.60 -5.60
CA LEU A 63 7.09 -56.37 -5.54
C LEU A 63 6.84 -57.78 -6.08
N LYS A 64 7.37 -58.11 -7.26
CA LYS A 64 7.48 -59.51 -7.71
C LYS A 64 8.69 -60.16 -7.03
N VAL A 65 8.43 -61.12 -6.14
CA VAL A 65 9.45 -62.02 -5.59
C VAL A 65 9.73 -63.12 -6.62
N ALA A 66 11.01 -63.32 -6.95
CA ALA A 66 11.49 -64.33 -7.88
C ALA A 66 11.56 -65.73 -7.24
#